data_AF-A0A950G6Y0-F1
#
_entry.id   AF-A0A950G6Y0-F1
#
_cell.length_a   1.000
_cell.length_b   1.000
_cell.length_c   1.000
_cell.angle_alpha   90.00
_cell.angle_beta   90.00
_cell.angle_gamma   90.00
#
_symmetry.space_group_name_H-M   'P 1'
#
loop_
_entity.id
_entity.type
_entity.pdbx_description
1 polymer ?
#
loop_
_entity_poly.entity_id
_entity_poly.type
_entity_poly.pdbx_seq_one_letter_code
_entity_poly.pdbx_strand_id
1 'polypeptide(L)'
;MCGIVGAVSQRNIVPVLIEGLKRLEYRGYDSCGVAVHQGGGLKRARSTSRVAELLELTAEDGIAAGTGIAHTRWATHGAPAVHNAHPHFSLGPNTAADAPGR
;
A
#
# COMPACT_ATOMS: atom_id res chain seq x y z
N MET A 1 -11.65 -9.74 -8.67
CA MET A 1 -10.53 -9.23 -9.52
C MET A 1 -9.71 -8.28 -8.63
N CYS A 2 -8.62 -7.64 -9.06
CA CYS A 2 -7.88 -6.70 -8.19
C CYS A 2 -7.67 -5.36 -8.90
N GLY A 3 -7.18 -4.35 -8.18
CA GLY A 3 -6.81 -3.04 -8.72
C GLY A 3 -5.38 -2.67 -8.34
N ILE A 4 -4.66 -2.01 -9.25
CA ILE A 4 -3.29 -1.50 -9.03
C ILE A 4 -3.22 -0.06 -9.53
N VAL A 5 -2.56 0.80 -8.78
CA VAL A 5 -2.24 2.17 -9.18
C VAL A 5 -0.76 2.43 -8.88
N GLY A 6 -0.04 3.05 -9.81
CA GLY A 6 1.33 3.51 -9.61
C GLY A 6 1.45 4.99 -9.97
N ALA A 7 2.31 5.72 -9.27
CA ALA A 7 2.53 7.14 -9.52
C ALA A 7 3.97 7.56 -9.24
N VAL A 8 4.48 8.46 -10.07
CA VAL A 8 5.78 9.12 -9.94
C VAL A 8 5.58 10.62 -10.16
N SER A 9 6.08 11.45 -9.25
CA SER A 9 5.97 12.91 -9.28
C SER A 9 7.03 13.55 -8.38
N GLN A 10 7.19 14.86 -8.51
CA GLN A 10 7.95 15.70 -7.57
C GLN A 10 7.09 16.15 -6.36
N ARG A 11 5.80 15.80 -6.33
CA ARG A 11 4.84 16.14 -5.26
C ARG A 11 4.39 14.88 -4.54
N ASN A 12 3.77 15.02 -3.36
CA ASN A 12 3.18 13.89 -2.65
C ASN A 12 2.12 13.19 -3.51
N ILE A 13 2.35 11.91 -3.85
CA ILE A 13 1.45 11.10 -4.67
C ILE A 13 0.42 10.30 -3.87
N VAL A 14 0.51 10.26 -2.54
CA VAL A 14 -0.34 9.38 -1.71
C VAL A 14 -1.84 9.65 -1.90
N PRO A 15 -2.34 10.91 -1.92
CA PRO A 15 -3.75 11.17 -2.20
C PRO A 15 -4.18 10.72 -3.61
N VAL A 16 -3.29 10.82 -4.60
CA VAL A 16 -3.56 10.41 -5.98
C VAL A 16 -3.67 8.89 -6.09
N LEU A 17 -2.77 8.16 -5.41
CA LEU A 17 -2.83 6.70 -5.35
C LEU A 17 -4.14 6.22 -4.73
N ILE A 18 -4.55 6.83 -3.61
CA ILE A 18 -5.77 6.45 -2.89
C ILE A 18 -7.03 6.78 -3.72
N GLU A 19 -7.08 7.93 -4.38
CA GLU A 19 -8.18 8.28 -5.28
C GLU A 19 -8.27 7.29 -6.47
N GLY A 20 -7.13 6.89 -7.02
CA GLY A 20 -7.08 5.82 -8.02
C GLY A 20 -7.64 4.50 -7.48
N LEU A 21 -7.29 4.12 -6.25
CA LEU A 21 -7.83 2.91 -5.62
C LEU A 21 -9.34 2.98 -5.38
N LYS A 22 -9.90 4.13 -5.00
CA LYS A 22 -11.35 4.29 -4.84
C LYS A 22 -12.09 3.95 -6.12
N ARG A 23 -11.55 4.35 -7.27
CA ARG A 23 -12.10 4.03 -8.60
C ARG A 23 -11.97 2.56 -8.97
N LEU A 24 -11.03 1.83 -8.38
CA LEU A 24 -10.79 0.40 -8.62
C LEU A 24 -11.36 -0.51 -7.53
N GLU A 25 -11.96 0.04 -6.48
CA GLU A 25 -12.43 -0.71 -5.31
C GLU A 25 -13.53 -1.72 -5.68
N TYR A 26 -14.31 -1.46 -6.73
CA TYR A 26 -15.29 -2.42 -7.26
C TYR A 26 -14.65 -3.73 -7.75
N ARG A 27 -13.34 -3.72 -8.07
CA ARG A 27 -12.65 -4.93 -8.53
C ARG A 27 -12.30 -5.84 -7.35
N GLY A 28 -11.98 -5.29 -6.19
CA GLY A 28 -11.60 -5.99 -4.95
C GLY A 28 -11.61 -5.06 -3.74
N TYR A 29 -12.11 -5.54 -2.61
CA TYR A 29 -12.37 -4.72 -1.42
C TYR A 29 -12.12 -5.45 -0.09
N ASP A 30 -11.53 -6.64 -0.13
CA ASP A 30 -11.21 -7.41 1.08
C ASP A 30 -10.01 -6.83 1.84
N SER A 31 -9.13 -6.13 1.13
CA SER A 31 -8.03 -5.36 1.70
C SER A 31 -7.43 -4.39 0.68
N CYS A 32 -6.73 -3.39 1.18
CA CYS A 32 -6.01 -2.42 0.38
C CYS A 32 -4.69 -2.02 1.03
N GLY A 33 -3.83 -1.35 0.26
CA GLY A 33 -2.60 -0.81 0.80
C GLY A 33 -1.83 0.04 -0.18
N VAL A 34 -0.87 0.79 0.35
CA VAL A 34 0.05 1.65 -0.38
C VAL A 34 1.48 1.40 0.10
N ALA A 35 2.44 1.47 -0.81
CA ALA A 35 3.85 1.51 -0.49
C ALA A 35 4.52 2.65 -1.25
N VAL A 36 5.42 3.35 -0.58
CA VAL A 36 6.14 4.50 -1.12
C VAL A 36 7.63 4.43 -0.81
N HIS A 37 8.42 5.12 -1.62
CA HIS A 37 9.83 5.34 -1.33
C HIS A 37 10.03 6.72 -0.67
N GLN A 38 10.28 6.74 0.64
CA GLN A 38 10.36 7.95 1.46
C GLN A 38 11.63 7.90 2.33
N GLY A 39 12.41 8.98 2.34
CA GLY A 39 13.58 9.10 3.22
C GLY A 39 14.68 8.06 2.95
N GLY A 40 14.85 7.61 1.71
CA GLY A 40 15.83 6.59 1.33
C GLY A 40 15.43 5.15 1.65
N GLY A 41 14.19 4.92 2.08
CA GLY A 41 13.66 3.59 2.37
C GLY A 41 12.22 3.40 1.89
N LEU A 42 11.71 2.19 2.07
CA LEU A 42 10.32 1.86 1.78
C LEU A 42 9.46 2.05 3.03
N LYS A 43 8.31 2.69 2.86
CA LYS A 43 7.22 2.74 3.84
C LYS A 43 5.95 2.15 3.25
N ARG A 44 5.09 1.58 4.09
CA ARG A 44 3.83 0.96 3.66
C ARG A 44 2.76 1.08 4.74
N ALA A 45 1.54 1.34 4.29
CA ALA A 45 0.31 1.16 5.06
C ALA A 45 -0.59 0.14 4.37
N ARG A 46 -1.23 -0.73 5.14
CA ARG A 46 -2.14 -1.77 4.66
C ARG A 46 -3.31 -1.90 5.62
N SER A 47 -4.50 -2.16 5.09
CA SER A 47 -5.69 -2.36 5.88
C SER A 47 -6.60 -3.42 5.25
N THR A 48 -7.39 -4.10 6.07
CA THR A 48 -8.55 -4.91 5.64
C THR A 48 -9.83 -4.07 5.51
N SER A 49 -9.77 -2.81 5.92
CA SER A 49 -10.85 -1.85 5.74
C SER A 49 -10.96 -1.34 4.30
N ARG A 50 -11.99 -0.51 4.07
CA ARG A 50 -12.22 0.18 2.80
C ARG A 50 -11.11 1.16 2.47
N VAL A 51 -10.96 1.47 1.18
CA VAL A 51 -9.94 2.40 0.67
C VAL A 51 -10.06 3.80 1.30
N ALA A 52 -11.26 4.20 1.71
CA ALA A 52 -11.49 5.48 2.37
C ALA A 52 -10.67 5.66 3.66
N GLU A 53 -10.54 4.60 4.46
CA GLU A 53 -9.79 4.61 5.73
C GLU A 53 -8.27 4.59 5.52
N LEU A 54 -7.80 4.17 4.33
CA LEU A 54 -6.37 4.14 4.02
C LEU A 54 -5.73 5.53 4.04
N LEU A 55 -6.51 6.59 3.75
CA LEU A 55 -6.01 7.96 3.77
C LEU A 55 -5.64 8.40 5.18
N GLU A 56 -6.50 8.11 6.15
CA GLU A 56 -6.28 8.43 7.56
C GLU A 56 -5.05 7.69 8.09
N LEU A 57 -4.97 6.38 7.83
CA LEU A 57 -3.81 5.56 8.20
C LEU A 57 -2.50 6.11 7.64
N THR A 58 -2.48 6.51 6.36
CA THR A 58 -1.27 7.10 5.76
C THR A 58 -0.88 8.46 6.34
N ALA A 59 -1.87 9.23 6.79
CA ALA A 59 -1.61 10.52 7.43
C ALA A 59 -1.04 10.33 8.84
N GLU A 60 -1.60 9.41 9.63
CA GLU A 60 -1.12 9.04 10.96
C GLU A 60 0.33 8.52 10.93
N ASP A 61 0.65 7.66 9.95
CA ASP A 61 1.99 7.09 9.78
C ASP A 61 3.00 8.05 9.09
N GLY A 62 2.56 9.25 8.70
CA GLY A 62 3.38 10.24 8.01
C GLY A 62 3.93 9.73 6.67
N ILE A 63 3.13 8.95 5.94
CA ILE A 63 3.49 8.37 4.65
C ILE A 63 3.23 9.41 3.56
N ALA A 64 4.31 9.91 2.96
CA ALA A 64 4.28 10.88 1.88
C ALA A 64 5.53 10.75 1.02
N ALA A 65 5.36 10.62 -0.30
CA ALA A 65 6.47 10.54 -1.23
C ALA A 65 6.08 10.94 -2.65
N GLY A 66 7.10 11.16 -3.49
CA GLY A 66 6.94 11.35 -4.93
C GLY A 66 6.86 10.05 -5.74
N THR A 67 7.07 8.88 -5.14
CA THR A 67 7.06 7.59 -5.86
C THR A 67 6.40 6.52 -5.01
N GLY A 68 5.45 5.79 -5.60
CA GLY A 68 4.78 4.70 -4.90
C GLY A 68 3.81 3.90 -5.75
N ILE A 69 3.30 2.82 -5.16
CA ILE A 69 2.30 1.92 -5.72
C ILE A 69 1.21 1.65 -4.68
N ALA A 70 0.01 1.33 -5.14
CA ALA A 70 -1.12 0.98 -4.31
C ALA A 70 -1.92 -0.17 -4.93
N HIS A 71 -2.63 -0.93 -4.09
CA HIS A 71 -3.37 -2.11 -4.51
C HIS A 71 -4.69 -2.27 -3.75
N THR A 72 -5.73 -2.76 -4.44
CA THR A 72 -6.94 -3.33 -3.84
C THR A 72 -7.05 -4.82 -4.15
N ARG A 73 -7.34 -5.63 -3.14
CA ARG A 73 -7.29 -7.11 -3.21
C ARG A 73 -8.69 -7.70 -3.09
N TRP A 74 -8.98 -8.68 -3.95
CA TRP A 74 -10.03 -9.68 -3.76
C TRP A 74 -9.37 -10.99 -3.32
N ALA A 75 -9.69 -11.47 -2.12
CA ALA A 75 -9.08 -12.65 -1.51
C ALA A 75 -9.69 -13.94 -2.08
N THR A 76 -8.91 -14.70 -2.85
CA THR A 76 -9.27 -16.07 -3.25
C THR A 76 -8.53 -17.14 -2.45
N HIS A 77 -7.36 -16.80 -1.91
CA HIS A 77 -6.53 -17.64 -1.07
C HIS A 77 -6.02 -16.85 0.13
N GLY A 78 -6.05 -17.46 1.32
CA GLY A 78 -5.70 -16.78 2.57
C GLY A 78 -6.76 -15.75 2.99
N ALA A 79 -6.99 -15.66 4.31
CA ALA A 79 -7.99 -14.75 4.85
C ALA A 79 -7.68 -13.27 4.51
N PRO A 80 -8.70 -12.42 4.40
CA PRO A 80 -8.55 -10.97 4.46
C PRO A 80 -7.86 -10.57 5.77
N ALA A 81 -6.55 -10.34 5.71
CA ALA A 81 -5.72 -10.00 6.86
C ALA A 81 -4.64 -9.02 6.40
N VAL A 82 -4.23 -8.10 7.29
CA VAL A 82 -3.26 -7.04 6.96
C VAL A 82 -1.95 -7.61 6.40
N HIS A 83 -1.48 -8.75 6.92
CA HIS A 83 -0.26 -9.39 6.41
C HIS A 83 -0.41 -9.95 4.99
N ASN A 84 -1.63 -10.33 4.57
CA ASN A 84 -1.97 -10.80 3.22
C ASN A 84 -2.32 -9.65 2.26
N ALA A 85 -2.50 -8.43 2.75
CA ALA A 85 -2.74 -7.27 1.93
C ALA A 85 -1.46 -6.88 1.16
N HIS A 86 -1.64 -6.40 -0.07
CA HIS A 86 -0.54 -5.89 -0.89
C HIS A 86 -0.33 -4.39 -0.60
N PRO A 87 0.86 -3.82 -0.88
CA PRO A 87 2.06 -4.47 -1.42
C PRO A 87 2.86 -5.30 -0.40
N HIS A 88 3.45 -6.41 -0.86
CA HIS A 88 4.40 -7.20 -0.08
C HIS A 88 5.84 -6.70 -0.28
N PHE A 89 6.67 -6.83 0.76
CA PHE A 89 8.09 -6.50 0.70
C PHE A 89 8.90 -7.79 0.74
N SER A 90 9.91 -7.88 -0.12
CA SER A 90 10.95 -8.90 -0.05
C SER A 90 12.20 -8.24 0.50
N LEU A 91 12.89 -8.94 1.39
CA LEU A 91 14.11 -8.45 2.05
C LEU A 91 15.39 -8.97 1.33
N GLY A 92 15.24 -9.74 0.25
CA GLY A 92 16.37 -10.38 -0.43
C GLY A 92 16.99 -11.53 0.37
N PRO A 93 17.99 -12.23 -0.20
CA PRO A 93 18.53 -13.46 0.37
C PRO A 93 19.47 -13.28 1.59
N ASN A 94 19.90 -12.06 1.92
CA ASN A 94 20.98 -11.79 2.90
C ASN A 94 20.63 -10.71 3.95
N THR A 95 19.38 -10.60 4.36
CA THR A 95 18.96 -9.60 5.36
C THR A 95 18.96 -10.20 6.76
N ALA A 96 19.70 -9.56 7.68
CA ALA A 96 19.53 -9.76 9.11
C ALA A 96 18.10 -9.38 9.50
N ALA A 97 17.55 -10.04 10.52
CA ALA A 97 16.14 -10.00 10.88
C ALA A 97 15.55 -8.58 11.08
N ASP A 98 16.38 -7.56 11.34
CA ASP A 98 15.97 -6.22 11.76
C ASP A 98 16.11 -5.12 10.69
N ALA A 99 16.10 -5.48 9.40
CA ALA A 99 16.16 -4.51 8.31
C ALA A 99 14.87 -3.65 8.20
N PRO A 100 14.97 -2.37 7.74
CA PRO A 100 13.83 -1.47 7.61
C PRO A 100 12.75 -2.05 6.68
N GLY A 101 11.47 -1.98 7.10
CA GLY A 101 10.32 -2.50 6.35
C GLY A 101 9.54 -3.65 7.02
N ARG A 102 9.85 -4.00 8.27
CA ARG A 102 8.93 -4.75 9.16
C ARG A 102 7.67 -3.95 9.43
#